data_AF-A0A1G9KFW4-F1
#
_entry.id   AF-A0A1G9KFW4-F1
#
_cell.length_a   1.000
_cell.length_b   1.000
_cell.length_c   1.000
_cell.angle_alpha   90.00
_cell.angle_beta   90.00
_cell.angle_gamma   90.00
#
_symmetry.space_group_name_H-M   'P 1'
#
loop_
_entity.id
_entity.type
_entity.pdbx_description
1 polymer ?
#
loop_
_entity_poly.entity_id
_entity_poly.type
_entity_poly.pdbx_seq_one_letter_code
_entity_poly.pdbx_strand_id
1 'polypeptide(L)'
;MKREFLQSLELSEEVINQIMAEHGKTVQATQEKLSAAEAQLNEANATLATLKKNNKDNEELQNELKSYKERVETLEQEAKDNARKQTIKDALTAAKGTDVDYLMFKLGDLEVDDEGNVKDLENKIKDLKASLPTFFEQSSEPPKEPEGFTKLGGAKLGGGQPPKETSLESVLANPEMNLTQFLQQQQNK
;
A
#
# COMPACT_ATOMS: atom_id res chain seq x y z
N MET A 1 -34.40 -19.42 -63.06
CA MET A 1 -35.15 -19.94 -64.22
C MET A 1 -34.18 -20.33 -65.31
N LYS A 2 -34.35 -21.49 -65.94
CA LYS A 2 -33.50 -21.95 -67.05
C LYS A 2 -34.19 -21.64 -68.38
N ARG A 3 -33.44 -21.16 -69.38
CA ARG A 3 -34.01 -20.77 -70.69
C ARG A 3 -34.57 -21.99 -71.43
N GLU A 4 -33.88 -23.12 -71.32
CA GLU A 4 -34.22 -24.41 -71.92
C GLU A 4 -35.57 -24.93 -71.40
N PHE A 5 -35.86 -24.68 -70.12
CA PHE A 5 -37.15 -25.03 -69.53
C PHE A 5 -38.30 -24.23 -70.15
N LEU A 6 -38.12 -22.93 -70.36
CA LEU A 6 -39.14 -22.09 -70.99
C LEU A 6 -39.32 -22.42 -72.48
N GLN A 7 -38.22 -22.78 -73.17
CA GLN A 7 -38.27 -23.26 -74.56
C GLN A 7 -39.03 -24.58 -74.68
N SER A 8 -38.89 -25.50 -73.72
CA SER A 8 -39.62 -26.78 -73.70
C SER A 8 -41.13 -26.64 -73.51
N LEU A 9 -41.61 -25.45 -73.11
CA LEU A 9 -43.03 -25.12 -72.98
C LEU A 9 -43.60 -24.45 -74.25
N GLU A 10 -42.84 -24.44 -75.35
CA GLU A 10 -43.23 -23.86 -76.65
C GLU A 10 -43.58 -22.35 -76.57
N LEU A 11 -43.01 -21.63 -75.60
CA LEU A 11 -43.16 -20.18 -75.45
C LEU A 11 -42.37 -19.45 -76.55
N SER A 12 -42.90 -18.32 -77.03
CA SER A 12 -42.20 -17.45 -77.97
C SER A 12 -40.92 -16.85 -77.34
N GLU A 13 -39.88 -16.62 -78.14
CA GLU A 13 -38.61 -16.04 -77.66
C GLU A 13 -38.77 -14.70 -76.95
N GLU A 14 -39.72 -13.88 -77.38
CA GLU A 14 -39.97 -12.56 -76.78
C GLU A 14 -40.49 -12.69 -75.34
N VAL A 15 -41.46 -13.58 -75.12
CA VAL A 15 -41.99 -13.89 -73.77
C VAL A 15 -40.89 -14.52 -72.91
N ILE A 16 -40.06 -15.40 -73.47
CA ILE A 16 -38.92 -16.01 -72.75
C ILE A 16 -37.95 -14.92 -72.29
N ASN A 17 -37.61 -13.96 -73.15
CA ASN A 17 -36.70 -12.87 -72.81
C ASN A 17 -37.27 -11.98 -71.69
N GLN A 18 -38.56 -11.65 -71.73
CA GLN A 18 -39.22 -10.87 -70.67
C GLN A 18 -39.22 -11.62 -69.33
N ILE A 19 -39.57 -12.91 -69.31
CA ILE A 19 -39.57 -13.73 -68.08
C ILE A 19 -38.17 -13.80 -67.49
N MET A 20 -37.15 -14.04 -68.33
CA MET A 20 -35.77 -14.12 -67.86
C MET A 20 -35.27 -12.78 -67.31
N ALA A 21 -35.67 -11.66 -67.93
CA ALA A 21 -35.33 -10.32 -67.44
C ALA A 21 -35.97 -10.03 -66.06
N GLU A 22 -37.27 -10.28 -65.88
CA GLU A 22 -37.94 -10.07 -64.59
C GLU A 22 -37.44 -11.02 -63.49
N HIS A 23 -37.19 -12.29 -63.85
CA HIS A 23 -36.56 -13.22 -62.93
C HIS A 23 -35.14 -12.75 -62.54
N GLY A 24 -34.36 -12.26 -63.50
CA GLY A 24 -33.02 -11.70 -63.24
C GLY A 24 -33.06 -10.54 -62.25
N LYS A 25 -33.98 -9.57 -62.45
CA LYS A 25 -34.22 -8.46 -61.50
C LYS A 25 -34.57 -8.97 -60.11
N THR A 26 -35.46 -9.97 -60.01
CA THR A 26 -35.90 -10.52 -58.72
C THR A 26 -34.76 -11.23 -57.99
N VAL A 27 -33.97 -12.04 -58.70
CA VAL A 27 -32.78 -12.71 -58.13
C VAL A 27 -31.77 -11.70 -57.65
N GLN A 28 -31.48 -10.68 -58.46
CA GLN A 28 -30.52 -9.64 -58.09
C GLN A 28 -30.99 -8.87 -56.84
N ALA A 29 -32.24 -8.43 -56.80
CA ALA A 29 -32.81 -7.76 -55.63
C ALA A 29 -32.81 -8.65 -54.38
N THR A 30 -33.02 -9.97 -54.55
CA THR A 30 -32.96 -10.92 -53.43
C THR A 30 -31.53 -11.14 -52.96
N GLN A 31 -30.56 -11.23 -53.88
CA GLN A 31 -29.14 -11.36 -53.57
C GLN A 31 -28.61 -10.12 -52.83
N GLU A 32 -29.02 -8.92 -53.26
CA GLU A 32 -28.66 -7.65 -52.60
C GLU A 32 -29.22 -7.61 -51.18
N LYS A 33 -30.49 -8.00 -50.97
CA LYS A 33 -31.08 -8.11 -49.63
C LYS A 33 -30.37 -9.15 -48.75
N LEU A 34 -30.02 -10.30 -49.33
CA LEU A 34 -29.30 -11.35 -48.60
C LEU A 34 -27.92 -10.86 -48.17
N SER A 35 -27.17 -10.24 -49.08
CA SER A 35 -25.85 -9.69 -48.77
C SER A 35 -25.91 -8.59 -47.72
N ALA A 36 -26.92 -7.72 -47.78
CA ALA A 36 -27.15 -6.70 -46.76
C ALA A 36 -27.49 -7.34 -45.39
N ALA A 37 -28.34 -8.36 -45.36
CA ALA A 37 -28.68 -9.08 -44.14
C ALA A 37 -27.47 -9.82 -43.53
N GLU A 38 -26.63 -10.44 -44.36
CA GLU A 38 -25.39 -11.09 -43.93
C GLU A 38 -24.40 -10.07 -43.34
N ALA A 39 -24.26 -8.90 -43.97
CA ALA A 39 -23.42 -7.82 -43.44
C ALA A 39 -23.91 -7.34 -42.08
N GLN A 40 -25.22 -7.10 -41.93
CA GLN A 40 -25.82 -6.70 -40.66
C GLN A 40 -25.65 -7.77 -39.58
N LEU A 41 -25.79 -9.05 -39.93
CA LEU A 41 -25.61 -10.15 -39.00
C LEU A 41 -24.16 -10.23 -38.51
N ASN A 42 -23.19 -10.03 -39.39
CA ASN A 42 -21.77 -10.00 -39.03
C ASN A 42 -21.46 -8.81 -38.11
N GLU A 43 -21.98 -7.62 -38.41
CA GLU A 43 -21.82 -6.42 -37.57
C GLU A 43 -22.47 -6.60 -36.19
N ALA A 44 -23.67 -7.17 -36.13
CA ALA A 44 -24.37 -7.47 -34.88
C ALA A 44 -23.58 -8.47 -34.03
N ASN A 45 -23.03 -9.52 -34.63
CA ASN A 45 -22.20 -10.49 -33.94
C ASN A 45 -20.89 -9.87 -33.40
N ALA A 46 -20.24 -9.00 -34.18
CA ALA A 46 -19.06 -8.28 -33.72
C ALA A 46 -19.38 -7.35 -32.54
N THR A 47 -20.51 -6.64 -32.60
CA THR A 47 -20.99 -5.78 -31.51
C THR A 47 -21.30 -6.60 -30.26
N LEU A 48 -21.96 -7.75 -30.42
CA LEU A 48 -22.29 -8.65 -29.31
C LEU A 48 -21.05 -9.25 -28.65
N ALA A 49 -20.02 -9.58 -29.43
CA ALA A 49 -18.72 -10.02 -28.90
C ALA A 49 -18.06 -8.91 -28.06
N THR A 50 -18.06 -7.67 -28.56
CA THR A 50 -17.54 -6.50 -27.84
C THR A 50 -18.29 -6.26 -26.53
N LEU A 51 -19.63 -6.27 -26.57
CA LEU A 51 -20.47 -6.11 -25.38
C LEU A 51 -20.23 -7.20 -24.35
N LYS A 52 -20.11 -8.47 -24.76
CA LYS A 52 -19.78 -9.58 -23.87
C LYS A 52 -18.42 -9.41 -23.20
N LYS A 53 -17.40 -8.96 -23.96
CA LYS A 53 -16.06 -8.71 -23.41
C LYS A 53 -16.11 -7.59 -22.37
N ASN A 54 -16.66 -6.43 -22.72
CA ASN A 54 -16.76 -5.28 -21.82
C ASN A 54 -17.53 -5.60 -20.53
N ASN A 55 -18.55 -6.46 -20.60
CA ASN A 55 -19.33 -6.84 -19.42
C ASN A 55 -18.54 -7.79 -18.48
N LYS A 56 -17.72 -8.70 -19.01
CA LYS A 56 -16.82 -9.53 -18.20
C LYS A 56 -15.73 -8.69 -17.53
N ASP A 57 -15.11 -7.78 -18.28
CA ASP A 57 -14.10 -6.86 -17.75
C ASP A 57 -14.69 -6.01 -16.60
N ASN A 58 -15.98 -5.68 -16.65
CA ASN A 58 -16.68 -4.96 -15.57
C ASN A 58 -16.86 -5.82 -14.30
N GLU A 59 -17.18 -7.11 -14.42
CA GLU A 59 -17.23 -8.02 -13.26
C GLU A 59 -15.86 -8.20 -12.60
N GLU A 60 -14.80 -8.36 -13.40
CA GLU A 60 -13.42 -8.45 -12.90
C GLU A 60 -12.99 -7.16 -12.19
N LEU A 61 -13.25 -6.00 -12.79
CA LEU A 61 -12.97 -4.69 -12.18
C LEU A 61 -13.74 -4.47 -10.87
N GLN A 62 -15.00 -4.93 -10.78
CA GLN A 62 -15.79 -4.84 -9.55
C GLN A 62 -15.20 -5.70 -8.43
N ASN A 63 -14.73 -6.90 -8.75
CA ASN A 63 -14.09 -7.79 -7.79
C ASN A 63 -12.74 -7.23 -7.30
N GLU A 64 -11.92 -6.71 -8.21
CA GLU A 64 -10.67 -6.03 -7.85
C GLU A 64 -10.93 -4.81 -6.95
N LEU A 65 -11.93 -4.00 -7.28
CA LEU A 65 -12.30 -2.84 -6.47
C LEU A 65 -12.72 -3.24 -5.05
N LYS A 66 -13.47 -4.34 -4.89
CA LYS A 66 -13.83 -4.87 -3.56
C LYS A 66 -12.60 -5.31 -2.79
N SER A 67 -11.70 -6.06 -3.42
CA SER A 67 -10.44 -6.51 -2.83
C SER A 67 -9.56 -5.33 -2.39
N TYR A 68 -9.43 -4.30 -3.23
CA TYR A 68 -8.68 -3.10 -2.88
C TYR A 68 -9.29 -2.33 -1.72
N LYS A 69 -10.63 -2.20 -1.68
CA LYS A 69 -11.32 -1.56 -0.56
C LYS A 69 -11.07 -2.30 0.77
N GLU A 70 -11.24 -3.62 0.77
CA GLU A 70 -10.97 -4.46 1.96
C GLU A 70 -9.51 -4.34 2.42
N ARG A 71 -8.56 -4.30 1.46
CA ARG A 71 -7.14 -4.12 1.77
C ARG A 71 -6.84 -2.74 2.33
N VAL A 72 -7.46 -1.68 1.82
CA VAL A 72 -7.33 -0.32 2.34
C VAL A 72 -7.87 -0.23 3.76
N GLU A 73 -9.07 -0.77 4.02
CA GLU A 73 -9.64 -0.78 5.38
C GLU A 73 -8.74 -1.54 6.37
N THR A 74 -8.18 -2.68 5.96
CA THR A 74 -7.25 -3.45 6.79
C THR A 74 -5.98 -2.64 7.08
N LEU A 75 -5.38 -2.03 6.05
CA LEU A 75 -4.17 -1.23 6.21
C LEU A 75 -4.40 0.02 7.07
N GLU A 76 -5.56 0.66 6.95
CA GLU A 76 -5.94 1.79 7.80
C GLU A 76 -6.09 1.38 9.26
N GLN A 77 -6.69 0.21 9.53
CA GLN A 77 -6.78 -0.35 10.88
C GLN A 77 -5.40 -0.69 11.44
N GLU A 78 -4.57 -1.40 10.67
CA GLU A 78 -3.20 -1.75 11.07
C GLU A 78 -2.36 -0.50 11.33
N ALA A 79 -2.49 0.54 10.51
CA ALA A 79 -1.77 1.80 10.71
C ALA A 79 -2.20 2.50 12.00
N LYS A 80 -3.52 2.57 12.27
CA LYS A 80 -4.05 3.13 13.53
C LYS A 80 -3.58 2.34 14.74
N ASP A 81 -3.60 1.00 14.66
CA ASP A 81 -3.16 0.14 15.74
C ASP A 81 -1.66 0.26 15.98
N ASN A 82 -0.84 0.30 14.93
CA ASN A 82 0.60 0.49 15.05
C ASN A 82 0.94 1.87 15.63
N ALA A 83 0.27 2.94 15.18
CA ALA A 83 0.44 4.28 15.73
C ALA A 83 0.10 4.28 17.23
N ARG A 84 -1.04 3.71 17.62
CA ARG A 84 -1.44 3.57 19.02
C ARG A 84 -0.40 2.81 19.84
N LYS A 85 0.04 1.66 19.33
CA LYS A 85 1.04 0.82 20.00
C LYS A 85 2.33 1.60 20.21
N GLN A 86 2.77 2.35 19.20
CA GLN A 86 3.98 3.18 19.30
C GLN A 86 3.84 4.26 20.36
N THR A 87 2.73 5.01 20.39
CA THR A 87 2.47 6.04 21.40
C THR A 87 2.52 5.48 22.82
N ILE A 88 1.93 4.30 23.05
CA ILE A 88 1.96 3.63 24.36
C ILE A 88 3.39 3.23 24.73
N LYS A 89 4.14 2.66 23.77
CA LYS A 89 5.55 2.29 23.99
C LYS A 89 6.41 3.49 24.34
N ASP A 90 6.24 4.60 23.63
CA ASP A 90 6.97 5.84 23.88
C ASP A 90 6.66 6.39 25.27
N ALA A 91 5.38 6.40 25.66
CA ALA A 91 4.95 6.88 26.98
C ALA A 91 5.46 5.98 28.13
N LEU A 92 5.44 4.65 27.96
CA LEU A 92 6.01 3.71 28.93
C LEU A 92 7.52 3.86 29.05
N THR A 93 8.22 4.06 27.93
CA THR A 93 9.66 4.30 27.91
C THR A 93 10.00 5.61 28.59
N ALA A 94 9.25 6.68 28.33
CA ALA A 94 9.39 7.98 29.01
C ALA A 94 9.15 7.87 30.53
N ALA A 95 8.23 6.99 30.94
CA ALA A 95 7.97 6.68 32.35
C ALA A 95 9.05 5.80 33.00
N LYS A 96 10.06 5.37 32.23
CA LYS A 96 11.14 4.45 32.59
C LYS A 96 10.66 3.03 32.93
N GLY A 97 9.73 2.51 32.14
CA GLY A 97 9.33 1.10 32.21
C GLY A 97 10.49 0.18 31.83
N THR A 98 10.78 -0.83 32.66
CA THR A 98 11.89 -1.78 32.44
C THR A 98 11.52 -2.92 31.50
N ASP A 99 10.23 -3.27 31.42
CA ASP A 99 9.68 -4.26 30.48
C ASP A 99 8.45 -3.67 29.79
N VAL A 100 8.67 -3.03 28.64
CA VAL A 100 7.63 -2.30 27.91
C VAL A 100 6.54 -3.23 27.39
N ASP A 101 6.90 -4.41 26.89
CA ASP A 101 5.93 -5.35 26.32
C ASP A 101 5.03 -5.96 27.41
N TYR A 102 5.59 -6.29 28.59
CA TYR A 102 4.78 -6.72 29.73
C TYR A 102 3.87 -5.62 30.27
N LEU A 103 4.40 -4.40 30.42
CA LEU A 103 3.61 -3.25 30.88
C LEU A 103 2.46 -2.93 29.91
N MET A 104 2.72 -3.05 28.61
CA MET A 104 1.71 -2.89 27.57
C MET A 104 0.62 -3.97 27.64
N PHE A 105 1.00 -5.23 27.88
CA PHE A 105 0.04 -6.31 28.15
C PHE A 105 -0.81 -6.02 29.40
N LYS A 106 -0.23 -5.45 30.45
CA LYS A 106 -0.94 -5.10 31.69
C LYS A 106 -1.87 -3.90 31.55
N LEU A 107 -1.58 -2.97 30.65
CA LEU A 107 -2.49 -1.86 30.30
C LEU A 107 -3.75 -2.35 29.58
N GLY A 108 -3.64 -3.45 28.82
CA GLY A 108 -4.75 -4.04 28.08
C GLY A 108 -5.32 -3.09 27.02
N ASP A 109 -6.60 -3.26 26.70
CA ASP A 109 -7.27 -2.41 25.71
C ASP A 109 -7.54 -1.03 26.28
N LEU A 110 -6.99 -0.02 25.60
CA LEU A 110 -7.13 1.38 25.98
C LEU A 110 -8.17 2.05 25.08
N GLU A 111 -9.05 2.81 25.71
CA GLU A 111 -10.02 3.64 25.00
C GLU A 111 -9.29 4.71 24.17
N VAL A 112 -9.82 4.94 22.97
CA VAL A 112 -9.32 5.97 22.05
C VAL A 112 -10.37 7.07 21.89
N ASP A 113 -9.90 8.29 21.63
CA ASP A 113 -10.74 9.42 21.27
C ASP A 113 -11.10 9.42 19.79
N ASP A 114 -11.91 10.42 19.39
CA ASP A 114 -12.43 10.56 18.04
C ASP A 114 -11.31 10.81 17.01
N GLU A 115 -10.13 11.21 17.48
CA GLU A 115 -8.92 11.45 16.70
C GLU A 115 -8.01 10.21 16.65
N GLY A 116 -8.36 9.15 17.41
CA GLY A 116 -7.63 7.88 17.48
C GLY A 116 -6.49 7.86 18.50
N ASN A 117 -6.36 8.89 19.34
CA ASN A 117 -5.36 8.94 20.40
C ASN A 117 -5.86 8.23 21.66
N VAL A 118 -4.93 7.68 22.43
CA VAL A 118 -5.27 6.94 23.66
C VAL A 118 -5.74 7.91 24.76
N LYS A 119 -6.96 7.71 25.24
CA LYS A 119 -7.52 8.50 26.35
C LYS A 119 -6.83 8.17 27.67
N ASP A 120 -6.59 9.21 28.46
CA ASP A 120 -6.08 9.11 29.83
C ASP A 120 -4.79 8.26 29.97
N LEU A 121 -3.97 8.20 28.91
CA LEU A 121 -2.76 7.38 28.88
C LEU A 121 -1.83 7.69 30.06
N GLU A 122 -1.65 8.97 30.37
CA GLU A 122 -0.76 9.40 31.46
C GLU A 122 -1.26 8.93 32.84
N ASN A 123 -2.58 9.00 33.09
CA ASN A 123 -3.19 8.54 34.33
C ASN A 123 -3.06 7.01 34.46
N LYS A 124 -3.32 6.28 33.38
CA LYS A 124 -3.17 4.82 33.36
C LYS A 124 -1.72 4.39 33.60
N ILE A 125 -0.74 5.11 33.08
CA ILE A 125 0.68 4.85 33.35
C ILE A 125 1.03 5.14 34.82
N LYS A 126 0.47 6.20 35.43
CA LYS A 126 0.63 6.48 36.87
C LYS A 126 0.06 5.35 37.74
N ASP A 127 -1.14 4.88 37.42
CA ASP A 127 -1.78 3.76 38.12
C ASP A 127 -0.99 2.45 37.93
N LEU A 128 -0.46 2.24 36.72
CA LEU A 128 0.41 1.10 36.43
C LEU A 128 1.72 1.17 37.23
N LYS A 129 2.30 2.34 37.38
CA LYS A 129 3.50 2.57 38.19
C LYS A 129 3.24 2.36 39.68
N ALA A 130 2.05 2.72 40.17
CA ALA A 130 1.64 2.48 41.55
C ALA A 130 1.41 0.98 41.83
N SER A 131 0.84 0.25 40.86
CA SER A 131 0.54 -1.19 41.01
C SER A 131 1.74 -2.11 40.74
N LEU A 132 2.66 -1.71 39.85
CA LEU A 132 3.83 -2.49 39.45
C LEU A 132 5.14 -1.68 39.61
N PRO A 133 5.46 -1.17 40.81
CA PRO A 133 6.59 -0.26 41.01
C PRO A 133 7.95 -0.87 40.67
N THR A 134 8.10 -2.20 40.74
CA THR A 134 9.33 -2.92 40.40
C THR A 134 9.62 -2.96 38.91
N PHE A 135 8.62 -2.68 38.06
CA PHE A 135 8.74 -2.65 36.61
C PHE A 135 9.02 -1.23 36.08
N PHE A 136 9.29 -0.28 36.97
CA PHE A 136 9.72 1.06 36.61
C PHE A 136 11.02 1.35 37.32
N GLU A 137 11.95 2.01 36.63
CA GLU A 137 13.17 2.48 37.27
C GLU A 137 12.80 3.46 38.38
N GLN A 138 13.17 3.12 39.60
CA GLN A 138 13.17 4.07 40.68
C GLN A 138 14.30 5.06 40.40
N SER A 139 14.01 6.36 40.47
CA SER A 139 15.07 7.36 40.51
C SER A 139 15.94 7.04 41.71
N SER A 140 17.08 6.41 41.47
CA SER A 140 18.15 6.39 42.43
C SER A 140 18.55 7.84 42.63
N GLU A 141 18.24 8.38 43.82
CA GLU A 141 19.06 9.48 44.32
C GLU A 141 20.52 9.04 44.16
N PRO A 142 21.43 9.92 43.69
CA PRO A 142 22.84 9.58 43.61
C PRO A 142 23.24 9.00 44.97
N PRO A 143 23.96 7.86 45.00
CA PRO A 143 24.27 7.19 46.24
C PRO A 143 24.94 8.22 47.16
N LYS A 144 24.34 8.52 48.31
CA LYS A 144 25.01 9.30 49.35
C LYS A 144 26.29 8.54 49.66
N GLU A 145 27.42 9.14 49.32
CA GLU A 145 28.72 8.59 49.65
C GLU A 145 28.74 8.31 51.16
N PRO A 146 29.13 7.11 51.62
CA PRO A 146 29.24 6.86 53.05
C PRO A 146 30.23 7.85 53.66
N GLU A 147 29.78 8.64 54.63
CA GLU A 147 30.64 9.54 55.39
C GLU A 147 31.78 8.73 56.03
N GLY A 148 33.02 8.96 55.59
CA GLY A 148 34.20 8.35 56.18
C GLY A 148 35.26 7.83 55.21
N PHE A 149 35.01 7.78 53.90
CA PHE A 149 36.04 7.40 52.93
C PHE A 149 36.76 8.61 52.33
N THR A 150 37.96 8.91 52.84
CA THR A 150 38.91 9.76 52.11
C THR A 150 39.58 8.93 51.01
N LYS A 151 39.51 9.37 49.75
CA LYS A 151 40.29 8.78 48.66
C LYS A 151 41.78 8.91 48.99
N LEU A 152 42.47 7.79 49.21
CA LEU A 152 43.92 7.79 49.36
C LEU A 152 44.52 8.24 48.02
N GLY A 153 45.25 9.36 48.04
CA GLY A 153 45.76 10.03 46.85
C GLY A 153 46.44 9.05 45.89
N GLY A 154 45.88 8.90 44.69
CA GLY A 154 46.49 8.14 43.62
C GLY A 154 47.85 8.76 43.26
N ALA A 155 48.86 7.91 43.11
CA ALA A 155 50.14 8.30 42.54
C ALA A 155 49.88 9.09 41.24
N LYS A 156 50.49 10.28 41.12
CA LYS A 156 50.45 11.09 39.90
C LYS A 156 51.00 10.28 38.73
N LEU A 157 50.13 9.63 37.98
CA LEU A 157 50.40 9.25 36.61
C LEU A 157 50.14 10.49 35.76
N GLY A 158 51.12 10.88 34.94
CA GLY A 158 51.09 12.10 34.13
C GLY A 158 49.82 12.18 33.29
N GLY A 159 49.22 13.37 33.28
CA GLY A 159 47.93 13.64 32.61
C GLY A 159 47.97 13.30 31.13
N GLY A 160 47.53 12.10 30.77
CA GLY A 160 47.03 11.82 29.44
C GLY A 160 45.65 12.45 29.32
N GLN A 161 45.51 13.46 28.45
CA GLN A 161 44.19 13.95 28.08
C GLN A 161 43.39 12.78 27.49
N PRO A 162 42.11 12.59 27.86
CA PRO A 162 41.25 11.66 27.15
C PRO A 162 41.20 12.07 25.67
N PRO A 163 41.16 11.11 24.73
CA PRO A 163 41.10 11.43 23.31
C PRO A 163 39.88 12.32 23.06
N LYS A 164 40.13 13.51 22.51
CA LYS A 164 39.08 14.47 22.19
C LYS A 164 38.26 13.89 21.04
N GLU A 165 37.06 13.41 21.32
CA GLU A 165 36.12 12.98 20.29
C GLU A 165 35.69 14.21 19.50
N THR A 166 36.17 14.33 18.27
CA THR A 166 35.75 15.34 17.31
C THR A 166 34.46 14.86 16.65
N SER A 167 33.32 15.49 16.99
CA SER A 167 32.05 15.21 16.32
C SER A 167 32.03 15.83 14.92
N LEU A 168 31.20 15.30 14.02
CA LEU A 168 31.02 15.83 12.66
C LEU A 168 30.61 17.31 12.68
N GLU A 169 29.85 17.76 13.68
CA GLU A 169 29.45 19.17 13.80
C GLU A 169 30.66 20.08 14.07
N SER A 170 31.63 19.60 14.89
CA SER A 170 32.86 20.35 15.17
C SER A 170 33.79 20.47 13.96
N VAL A 171 33.73 19.51 13.04
CA VAL A 171 34.51 19.52 11.78
C VAL A 171 33.92 20.49 10.77
N LEU A 172 32.59 20.47 10.61
CA LEU A 172 31.89 21.37 9.68
C LEU A 172 31.96 22.84 10.10
N ALA A 173 32.06 23.11 11.41
CA ALA A 173 32.20 24.46 11.94
C ALA A 173 33.62 25.05 11.81
N ASN A 174 34.63 24.23 11.47
CA ASN A 174 36.01 24.68 11.35
C ASN A 174 36.45 24.79 9.88
N PRO A 175 36.63 26.00 9.34
CA PRO A 175 36.97 26.20 7.93
C PRO A 175 38.36 25.67 7.52
N GLU A 176 39.22 25.36 8.49
CA GLU A 176 40.57 24.82 8.24
C GLU A 176 40.62 23.28 8.24
N MET A 177 39.54 22.58 8.64
CA MET A 177 39.55 21.12 8.70
C MET A 177 39.05 20.46 7.41
N ASN A 178 39.85 19.56 6.85
CA ASN A 178 39.51 18.80 5.66
C ASN A 178 38.63 17.58 6.00
N LEU A 179 37.36 17.65 5.58
CA LEU A 179 36.36 16.59 5.77
C LEU A 179 36.80 15.22 5.25
N THR A 180 37.57 15.17 4.16
CA THR A 180 38.06 13.92 3.57
C THR A 180 39.09 13.24 4.48
N GLN A 181 39.99 14.01 5.10
CA GLN A 181 40.96 13.45 6.06
C GLN A 181 40.28 12.94 7.33
N PHE A 182 39.24 13.62 7.80
CA PHE A 182 38.48 13.19 8.99
C PHE A 182 37.80 11.83 8.78
N LEU A 183 37.16 11.64 7.61
CA LEU A 183 36.49 10.38 7.29
C LEU A 183 37.47 9.20 7.15
N GLN A 184 38.67 9.44 6.60
CA GLN A 184 39.73 8.42 6.52
C GLN A 184 40.24 8.00 7.90
N GLN A 185 40.30 8.92 8.86
CA GLN A 185 40.75 8.62 10.21
C GLN A 185 39.74 7.78 11.01
N GLN A 186 38.44 7.91 10.72
CA GLN A 186 37.39 7.10 11.32
C GLN A 186 37.34 5.66 10.77
N GLN A 187 37.81 5.41 9.55
CA GLN A 187 37.81 4.07 8.94
C GLN A 187 38.95 3.17 9.43
N ASN A 188 39.99 3.74 10.04
CA ASN A 188 41.17 3.01 10.53
C ASN A 188 41.18 2.79 12.06
N LYS A 189 40.06 3.01 12.74
CA LYS A 189 39.82 2.66 14.14
C LYS A 189 38.89 1.45 14.20
#